data_AF-A0A2S4RW84-F1
#
_entry.id   AF-A0A2S4RW84-F1
#
_cell.length_a   1.000
_cell.length_b   1.000
_cell.length_c   1.000
_cell.angle_alpha   90.00
_cell.angle_beta   90.00
_cell.angle_gamma   90.00
#
_symmetry.space_group_name_H-M   'P 1'
#
loop_
_entity.id
_entity.type
_entity.pdbx_description
1 polymer ?
#
loop_
_entity_poly.entity_id
_entity_poly.type
_entity_poly.pdbx_seq_one_letter_code
_entity_poly.pdbx_strand_id
1 'polypeptide(L)' 'MDKKLLEAGYRVYTGEEIDVYFNTEICQHSGNCVRGSSRLFNLKRKPWIAPDEVDTATVVKVIDTCPSGALKYRHK' A
#
# COMPACT_ATOMS: atom_id res chain seq x y z
N MET A 1 -8.48 14.22 -1.09
CA MET A 1 -8.54 12.81 -0.67
C MET A 1 -7.45 12.52 0.36
N ASP A 2 -6.23 12.96 0.06
CA ASP A 2 -5.01 12.80 0.85
C ASP A 2 -5.15 13.19 2.33
N LYS A 3 -5.65 14.41 2.58
CA LYS A 3 -5.82 14.92 3.95
C LYS A 3 -6.72 14.02 4.80
N LYS A 4 -7.83 13.52 4.23
CA LYS A 4 -8.75 12.62 4.92
C LYS A 4 -8.10 11.27 5.28
N LEU A 5 -7.26 10.73 4.40
CA LEU A 5 -6.56 9.47 4.66
C LEU A 5 -5.49 9.64 5.75
N LEU A 6 -4.73 10.74 5.70
CA LEU A 6 -3.74 11.05 6.75
C LEU A 6 -4.41 11.28 8.11
N GLU A 7 -5.52 12.02 8.15
CA GLU A 7 -6.33 12.23 9.37
C GLU A 7 -6.94 10.92 9.89
N ALA A 8 -7.24 9.97 9.00
CA ALA A 8 -7.72 8.62 9.35
C ALA A 8 -6.59 7.65 9.75
N GLY A 9 -5.37 8.13 9.99
CA GLY A 9 -4.25 7.30 10.47
C GLY A 9 -3.50 6.53 9.38
N TYR A 10 -3.74 6.82 8.10
CA TYR A 10 -2.97 6.19 7.04
C TYR A 10 -1.59 6.86 6.90
N ARG A 11 -0.58 6.03 6.72
CA ARG A 11 0.76 6.45 6.32
C ARG A 11 0.91 6.36 4.81
N VAL A 12 1.37 7.44 4.20
CA VAL A 12 1.62 7.51 2.75
C VAL A 12 3.03 7.01 2.40
N TYR A 13 3.11 6.32 1.27
CA TYR A 13 4.31 5.84 0.60
C TYR A 13 4.24 6.35 -0.83
N THR A 14 5.01 7.39 -1.09
CA THR A 14 4.97 8.13 -2.35
C THR A 14 5.77 7.40 -3.42
N GLY A 15 5.13 7.16 -4.58
CA GLY A 15 5.79 6.69 -5.79
C GLY A 15 5.87 7.76 -6.87
N GLU A 16 6.45 7.43 -8.02
CA GLU A 16 6.53 8.29 -9.20
C GLU A 16 5.17 8.43 -9.87
N GLU A 17 4.44 7.33 -10.05
CA GLU A 17 3.14 7.29 -10.75
C GLU A 17 1.95 7.06 -9.80
N ILE A 18 2.19 6.43 -8.65
CA ILE A 18 1.13 6.02 -7.72
C ILE A 18 1.58 6.16 -6.26
N ASP A 19 0.71 6.75 -5.44
CA ASP A 19 0.88 6.81 -3.99
C ASP A 19 0.14 5.65 -3.33
N VAL A 20 0.77 5.01 -2.35
CA VAL A 20 0.18 3.92 -1.56
C VAL A 20 0.00 4.37 -0.13
N TYR A 21 -1.17 4.10 0.43
CA TYR A 21 -1.52 4.44 1.80
C TYR A 21 -1.72 3.15 2.59
N PHE A 22 -1.15 3.10 3.79
CA PHE A 22 -1.26 1.97 4.68
C PHE A 22 -1.65 2.41 6.08
N ASN A 23 -2.72 1.84 6.62
CA ASN A 23 -3.13 2.01 8.01
C ASN A 23 -2.89 0.72 8.79
N THR A 24 -2.00 0.79 9.78
CA THR A 24 -1.63 -0.36 10.62
C THR A 24 -2.70 -0.72 11.65
N GLU A 25 -3.53 0.24 12.07
CA GLU A 25 -4.55 0.06 13.12
C GLU A 25 -5.71 -0.82 12.63
N ILE A 26 -6.02 -0.77 11.33
CA ILE A 26 -7.07 -1.59 10.71
C ILE A 26 -6.51 -2.77 9.91
N CYS A 27 -5.18 -2.98 9.92
CA CYS A 27 -4.57 -4.11 9.23
C CYS A 27 -4.86 -5.42 9.97
N GLN A 28 -5.59 -6.33 9.33
CA GLN A 28 -5.90 -7.65 9.92
C GLN A 28 -4.82 -8.72 9.66
N HIS A 29 -3.65 -8.35 9.16
CA HIS A 29 -2.52 -9.26 8.89
C HIS A 29 -2.86 -10.49 8.02
N SER A 30 -3.82 -10.37 7.10
CA SER A 30 -4.20 -11.44 6.15
C SER A 30 -3.02 -11.94 5.29
N GLY A 31 -2.02 -11.09 5.06
CA GLY A 31 -0.81 -11.45 4.33
C GLY A 31 -0.98 -11.56 2.81
N ASN A 32 -2.13 -11.12 2.27
CA ASN A 32 -2.36 -11.02 0.82
C ASN A 32 -1.41 -10.01 0.16
N CYS A 33 -1.07 -8.91 0.84
CA CYS A 33 -0.18 -7.89 0.30
C CYS A 33 1.24 -8.43 0.02
N VAL A 34 1.88 -9.02 1.03
CA VAL A 34 3.24 -9.59 0.91
C VAL A 34 3.29 -10.81 -0.03
N ARG A 35 2.23 -11.62 -0.09
CA ARG A 35 2.14 -12.76 -1.02
C ARG A 35 1.82 -12.32 -2.45
N GLY A 36 1.06 -11.24 -2.62
CA GLY A 36 0.68 -10.69 -3.90
C GLY A 36 1.84 -10.03 -4.62
N SER A 37 2.72 -9.32 -3.89
CA SER A 37 4.00 -8.86 -4.43
C SER A 37 5.01 -8.57 -3.32
N SER A 38 6.04 -9.41 -3.22
CA SER A 38 7.16 -9.22 -2.30
C SER A 38 8.13 -8.10 -2.74
N ARG A 39 8.02 -7.64 -4.00
CA ARG A 39 8.75 -6.46 -4.50
C ARG A 39 8.10 -5.16 -4.01
N LEU A 40 6.76 -5.12 -4.02
CA LEU A 40 5.98 -4.01 -3.51
C LEU A 40 5.98 -3.96 -1.98
N PHE A 41 5.72 -5.08 -1.32
CA PHE A 41 5.64 -5.22 0.14
C PHE A 41 6.75 -6.12 0.66
N ASN A 42 7.74 -5.54 1.34
CA ASN A 42 8.92 -6.25 1.81
C ASN A 42 9.27 -5.86 3.26
N LEU A 43 9.02 -6.79 4.17
CA LEU A 43 9.24 -6.63 5.61
C LEU A 43 10.72 -6.48 6.00
N LYS A 44 11.66 -6.81 5.10
CA LYS A 44 13.11 -6.75 5.37
C LYS A 44 13.75 -5.42 4.98
N ARG A 45 13.01 -4.50 4.37
CA ARG A 45 13.51 -3.18 3.95
C ARG A 45 12.73 -2.04 4.58
N LYS A 46 13.35 -0.85 4.57
CA LYS A 46 12.73 0.41 4.97
C LYS A 46 12.93 1.44 3.83
N PRO A 47 11.86 2.04 3.28
CA PRO A 47 10.44 1.73 3.55
C PRO A 47 10.07 0.31 3.09
N TRP A 48 9.13 -0.31 3.80
CA TRP A 48 8.67 -1.67 3.52
C TRP A 48 7.65 -1.75 2.37
N ILE A 49 7.06 -0.61 2.00
CA ILE A 49 6.20 -0.46 0.81
C ILE A 49 6.96 0.40 -0.18
N ALA A 50 7.09 -0.08 -1.42
CA ALA A 50 7.72 0.66 -2.51
C ALA A 50 6.89 0.53 -3.80
N PRO A 51 6.04 1.52 -4.11
CA PRO A 51 5.20 1.50 -5.30
C PRO A 51 6.00 1.38 -6.61
N ASP A 52 7.19 1.95 -6.68
CA ASP A 52 8.00 2.01 -7.94
C ASP A 52 8.74 0.71 -8.28
N GLU A 53 8.70 -0.30 -7.41
CA GLU A 53 9.36 -1.59 -7.67
C GLU A 53 8.56 -2.52 -8.59
N VAL A 54 7.32 -2.15 -8.89
CA VAL A 54 6.40 -2.88 -9.79
C VAL A 54 5.59 -1.88 -10.60
N ASP A 55 4.98 -2.36 -11.69
CA ASP A 55 4.05 -1.54 -12.47
C ASP A 55 2.80 -1.15 -11.66
N THR A 56 2.22 0.00 -12.00
CA THR A 56 1.03 0.55 -11.33
C THR A 56 -0.16 -0.41 -11.34
N ALA A 57 -0.33 -1.22 -12.39
CA ALA A 57 -1.40 -2.22 -12.47
C ALA A 57 -1.22 -3.32 -11.41
N THR A 58 0.01 -3.76 -11.18
CA THR A 58 0.35 -4.71 -10.11
C THR A 58 0.11 -4.09 -8.74
N VAL A 59 0.45 -2.80 -8.53
CA VAL A 59 0.17 -2.10 -7.27
C VAL A 59 -1.32 -2.13 -6.95
N VAL A 60 -2.16 -1.70 -7.88
CA VAL A 60 -3.62 -1.68 -7.73
C VAL A 60 -4.15 -3.08 -7.44
N LYS A 61 -3.77 -4.06 -8.26
CA LYS A 61 -4.22 -5.45 -8.11
C LYS A 61 -3.90 -6.01 -6.73
N VAL A 62 -2.69 -5.76 -6.20
CA VAL A 62 -2.32 -6.26 -4.86
C VAL A 62 -3.08 -5.52 -3.77
N ILE A 63 -3.27 -4.21 -3.89
CA ILE A 63 -4.01 -3.42 -2.90
C ILE A 63 -5.49 -3.82 -2.81
N ASP A 64 -6.14 -4.09 -3.95
CA ASP A 64 -7.53 -4.57 -4.01
C ASP A 64 -7.75 -5.93 -3.33
N THR A 65 -6.69 -6.72 -3.13
CA THR A 65 -6.79 -7.97 -2.36
C THR A 65 -6.85 -7.77 -0.86
N CYS A 66 -6.77 -6.52 -0.36
CA CYS A 66 -6.79 -6.21 1.08
C CYS A 66 -8.21 -6.27 1.66
N PRO A 67 -8.55 -7.30 2.46
CA PRO A 67 -9.92 -7.47 2.95
C PRO A 67 -10.33 -6.45 4.02
N SER A 68 -9.38 -5.87 4.77
CA SER A 68 -9.71 -4.86 5.80
C SER A 68 -9.74 -3.42 5.27
N GLY A 69 -9.36 -3.18 4.01
CA GLY A 69 -9.23 -1.82 3.49
C GLY A 69 -8.07 -1.02 4.08
N ALA A 70 -7.15 -1.66 4.80
CA ALA A 70 -5.92 -1.07 5.34
C ALA A 70 -5.00 -0.48 4.28
N LEU A 71 -5.14 -0.94 3.04
CA LEU A 71 -4.41 -0.44 1.88
C LEU A 71 -5.33 0.39 0.99
N LYS A 72 -4.83 1.55 0.58
CA LYS A 72 -5.45 2.41 -0.44
C LYS A 72 -4.37 2.90 -1.40
N TYR A 73 -4.78 3.37 -2.56
CA TYR A 73 -3.87 3.97 -3.54
C TYR A 73 -4.47 5.23 -4.15
N ARG A 74 -3.59 6.03 -4.76
CA ARG A 74 -3.97 7.22 -5.54
C ARG A 74 -3.00 7.37 -6.71
N HIS A 75 -3.54 7.45 -7.92
CA HIS A 75 -2.75 7.82 -9.09
C HIS A 75 -2.36 9.30 -9.02
N LYS A 76 -1.18 9.63 -9.52
CA LYS A 76 -0.72 11.02 -9.64
C LYS A 76 -1.23 11.70 -10.89
#